data_AF-A0A420EWY8-F1
#
_entry.id   AF-A0A420EWY8-F1
#
_cell.length_a   1.000
_cell.length_b   1.000
_cell.length_c   1.000
_cell.angle_alpha   90.00
_cell.angle_beta   90.00
_cell.angle_gamma   90.00
#
_symmetry.space_group_name_H-M   'P 1'
#
loop_
_entity.id
_entity.type
_entity.pdbx_description
1 polymer ?
#
loop_
_entity_poly.entity_id
_entity_poly.type
_entity_poly.pdbx_seq_one_letter_code
_entity_poly.pdbx_strand_id
1 'polypeptide(L)' 'MKRRSIAADLRPVVAEAEAAGWRLVAGRRHPRLVSPRGRLVVLPATPSDYRAARNARAQVRRVIREEADGLPAPA' A
#
# COMPACT_ATOMS: atom_id res chain seq x y z
N MET A 1 24.24 -0.46 -11.97
CA MET A 1 22.89 -0.75 -11.41
C MET A 1 22.23 0.56 -10.97
N LYS A 2 21.13 1.00 -11.61
CA LYS A 2 20.38 2.20 -11.17
C LYS A 2 19.69 1.89 -9.83
N ARG A 3 20.00 2.65 -8.77
CA ARG A 3 19.25 2.60 -7.51
C ARG A 3 17.82 3.07 -7.78
N ARG A 4 16.85 2.16 -7.93
CA ARG A 4 15.43 2.54 -7.91
C ARG A 4 15.07 2.90 -6.48
N SER A 5 14.55 4.10 -6.29
CA SER A 5 14.08 4.55 -4.99
C SER A 5 12.70 3.94 -4.71
N ILE A 6 12.55 3.21 -3.60
CA ILE A 6 11.25 2.69 -3.14
C ILE A 6 10.21 3.79 -3.05
N ALA A 7 10.60 5.01 -2.68
CA ALA A 7 9.69 6.14 -2.64
C ALA A 7 9.08 6.45 -4.03
N ALA A 8 9.83 6.25 -5.11
CA ALA A 8 9.32 6.42 -6.47
C ALA A 8 8.32 5.31 -6.85
N ASP A 9 8.57 4.07 -6.41
CA ASP A 9 7.69 2.93 -6.69
C ASP A 9 6.40 2.95 -5.87
N LEU A 10 6.43 3.52 -4.66
CA LEU A 10 5.26 3.62 -3.77
C LEU A 10 4.38 4.83 -4.05
N ARG A 11 4.92 5.93 -4.60
CA ARG A 11 4.14 7.13 -4.99
C ARG A 11 2.86 6.81 -5.78
N PRO A 12 2.89 6.03 -6.87
CA PRO A 12 1.66 5.72 -7.61
C PRO A 12 0.67 4.89 -6.79
N VAL A 13 1.15 4.04 -5.88
CA VAL A 13 0.29 3.21 -5.03
C VAL A 13 -0.42 4.06 -3.97
N VAL A 14 0.30 5.01 -3.37
CA VAL A 14 -0.28 5.97 -2.44
C VAL A 14 -1.32 6.82 -3.15
N ALA A 15 -1.03 7.33 -4.35
CA ALA A 15 -1.99 8.10 -5.13
C ALA A 15 -3.26 7.29 -5.52
N GLU A 16 -3.10 6.03 -5.95
CA GLU A 16 -4.22 5.11 -6.21
C GLU A 16 -5.07 4.90 -4.94
N ALA A 17 -4.43 4.75 -3.78
CA ALA A 17 -5.12 4.53 -2.51
C ALA A 17 -5.82 5.80 -1.99
N GLU A 18 -5.20 6.96 -2.07
CA GLU A 18 -5.80 8.25 -1.71
C GLU A 18 -7.02 8.55 -2.59
N ALA A 19 -6.95 8.25 -3.89
CA ALA A 19 -8.10 8.36 -4.80
C ALA A 19 -9.26 7.42 -4.42
N ALA A 20 -8.96 6.26 -3.83
CA ALA A 20 -9.96 5.34 -3.28
C ALA A 20 -10.44 5.74 -1.86
N GLY A 21 -10.02 6.90 -1.34
CA GLY A 21 -10.40 7.42 -0.03
C GLY A 21 -9.54 6.90 1.13
N TRP A 22 -8.45 6.19 0.86
CA TRP A 22 -7.57 5.67 1.89
C TRP A 22 -6.66 6.76 2.44
N ARG A 23 -6.27 6.64 3.71
CA ARG A 23 -5.40 7.59 4.39
C ARG A 23 -4.01 7.02 4.60
N LEU A 24 -2.98 7.75 4.17
CA LEU A 24 -1.61 7.43 4.52
C LEU A 24 -1.30 7.88 5.95
N VAL A 25 -0.83 6.95 6.78
CA VAL A 25 -0.37 7.18 8.14
C VAL A 25 1.13 6.91 8.18
N ALA A 26 1.91 7.95 8.51
CA ALA A 26 3.34 7.81 8.73
C ALA A 26 3.59 7.01 10.02
N GLY A 27 4.16 5.81 9.90
CA GLY A 27 4.67 5.06 11.05
C GLY A 27 6.15 5.34 11.28
N ARG A 28 6.63 5.06 12.51
CA ARG A 28 8.02 5.31 12.95
C ARG A 28 9.11 4.68 12.06
N ARG A 29 8.79 3.55 11.43
CA ARG A 29 9.71 2.77 10.58
C ARG A 29 9.11 2.41 9.23
N HIS A 30 7.79 2.27 9.14
CA HIS A 30 7.04 1.90 7.93
C HIS A 30 5.78 2.77 7.82
N PRO A 31 5.54 3.47 6.69
CA PRO A 31 4.26 4.09 6.44
C PRO A 31 3.16 3.02 6.28
N ARG A 32 1.91 3.37 6.54
CA ARG A 32 0.76 2.46 6.45
C ARG A 32 -0.39 3.16 5.74
N LEU A 33 -1.14 2.46 4.91
CA LEU A 33 -2.38 2.93 4.32
C LEU A 33 -3.56 2.37 5.13
N VAL A 34 -4.49 3.22 5.50
CA VAL A 34 -5.71 2.89 6.25
C VAL A 34 -6.90 3.08 5.32
N SER A 35 -7.67 2.02 5.07
CA SER A 35 -8.90 2.11 4.28
C SER A 35 -10.02 2.78 5.09
N PRO A 36 -11.01 3.40 4.43
CA PRO A 36 -12.22 3.93 5.08
C PRO A 36 -13.00 2.89 5.88
N ARG A 37 -12.88 1.60 5.53
CA ARG A 37 -13.52 0.48 6.23
C ARG A 37 -12.64 -0.15 7.31
N GLY A 38 -11.51 0.47 7.64
CA GLY A 38 -10.63 0.04 8.73
C GLY A 38 -9.58 -1.00 8.33
N ARG A 39 -9.39 -1.30 7.04
CA ARG A 39 -8.29 -2.18 6.60
C ARG A 39 -6.95 -1.46 6.67
N LEU A 40 -5.89 -2.19 6.97
CA LEU A 40 -4.55 -1.65 7.13
C LEU A 40 -3.56 -2.34 6.19
N VAL A 41 -2.81 -1.57 5.42
CA VAL A 41 -1.71 -2.09 4.59
C VAL A 41 -0.41 -1.40 4.95
N VAL A 42 0.56 -2.16 5.44
CA VAL A 42 1.89 -1.63 5.79
C VAL A 42 2.76 -1.53 4.54
N LEU A 43 3.32 -0.34 4.30
CA LEU A 43 4.23 -0.08 3.21
C LEU A 43 5.69 -0.27 3.67
N PRO A 44 6.52 -1.00 2.90
CA PRO A 44 7.93 -1.17 3.24
C PRO A 44 8.70 0.15 3.07
N ALA A 45 9.65 0.42 3.98
CA ALA A 45 10.43 1.66 3.97
C ALA A 45 11.91 1.47 3.59
N THR A 46 12.39 0.23 3.55
CA THR A 46 13.81 -0.08 3.34
C THR A 46 14.09 -0.65 1.95
N PRO A 47 15.13 -0.17 1.23
CA PRO A 47 15.47 -0.57 -0.15
C PRO A 47 15.77 -2.05 -0.39
N SER A 48 16.02 -2.83 0.67
CA SER A 48 16.39 -4.25 0.55
C SER A 48 15.27 -5.15 0.02
N ASP A 49 14.02 -4.69 0.02
CA ASP A 49 12.89 -5.51 -0.40
C ASP A 49 12.12 -4.91 -1.58
N TYR A 50 12.77 -4.80 -2.74
CA TYR A 50 12.05 -4.59 -4.01
C TYR A 50 10.89 -5.60 -4.18
N ARG A 51 11.08 -6.84 -3.70
CA ARG A 51 10.01 -7.85 -3.65
C ARG A 51 8.88 -7.46 -2.69
N ALA A 52 9.17 -6.90 -1.51
CA ALA A 52 8.12 -6.45 -0.59
C ALA A 52 7.37 -5.25 -1.15
N ALA A 53 8.01 -4.31 -1.86
CA ALA A 53 7.30 -3.20 -2.50
C ALA A 53 6.31 -3.70 -3.57
N ARG A 54 6.73 -4.67 -4.39
CA ARG A 54 5.86 -5.33 -5.37
C ARG A 54 4.72 -6.10 -4.72
N ASN A 55 4.99 -6.83 -3.63
CA ASN A 55 3.96 -7.56 -2.88
C ASN A 55 2.95 -6.62 -2.22
N ALA A 56 3.44 -5.53 -1.60
CA ALA A 56 2.59 -4.50 -1.01
C ALA A 56 1.69 -3.85 -2.05
N ARG A 57 2.21 -3.53 -3.25
CA ARG A 57 1.40 -3.01 -4.36
C ARG A 57 0.30 -3.98 -4.79
N ALA A 58 0.63 -5.27 -4.92
CA ALA A 58 -0.35 -6.29 -5.27
C ALA A 58 -1.43 -6.43 -4.19
N GLN A 59 -1.03 -6.36 -2.92
CA GLN A 59 -1.93 -6.43 -1.77
C GLN A 59 -2.87 -5.22 -1.71
N VAL A 60 -2.37 -3.99 -1.86
CA VAL A 60 -3.21 -2.79 -1.92
C VAL A 60 -4.25 -2.91 -3.03
N ARG A 61 -3.84 -3.29 -4.25
CA ARG A 61 -4.76 -3.42 -5.39
C ARG A 61 -5.82 -4.49 -5.17
N ARG A 62 -5.43 -5.61 -4.58
CA ARG A 62 -6.36 -6.69 -4.22
C ARG A 62 -7.39 -6.19 -3.23
N VAL A 63 -6.94 -5.50 -2.18
CA VAL A 63 -7.85 -4.98 -1.14
C VAL A 63 -8.75 -3.89 -1.70
N ILE A 64 -8.27 -2.98 -2.55
CA ILE A 64 -9.11 -1.98 -3.23
C ILE A 64 -10.21 -2.67 -4.04
N ARG A 65 -9.89 -3.75 -4.77
CA ARG A 65 -10.87 -4.51 -5.53
C ARG A 65 -11.89 -5.21 -4.62
N GLU A 66 -11.43 -5.91 -3.57
CA GLU A 66 -12.32 -6.56 -2.60
C GLU A 66 -13.26 -5.55 -1.91
N GLU A 67 -12.76 -4.34 -1.60
CA GLU A 67 -13.56 -3.27 -1.01
C GLU A 67 -14.58 -2.70 -2.02
N ALA A 68 -14.20 -2.53 -3.29
CA ALA A 68 -15.10 -2.10 -4.36
C ALA A 68 -16.20 -3.14 -4.65
N ASP A 69 -15.85 -4.43 -4.59
CA ASP A 69 -16.78 -5.55 -4.81
C ASP A 69 -17.65 -5.85 -3.58
N GLY A 70 -17.47 -5.13 -2.46
CA GLY A 70 -18.24 -5.33 -1.22
C GLY A 70 -17.93 -6.63 -0.48
N LEU A 71 -16.83 -7.31 -0.82
CA LEU A 71 -16.41 -8.55 -0.17
C LEU A 71 -15.82 -8.23 1.21
N PRO A 72 -16.26 -8.90 2.29
CA PRO A 72 -15.64 -8.76 3.60
C PRO A 72 -14.17 -9.20 3.53
N ALA A 73 -13.33 -8.57 4.35
CA ALA A 73 -11.90 -8.88 4.39
C ALA A 73 -11.68 -10.38 4.67
N PRO A 74 -10.75 -11.06 3.99
CA PRO A 74 -10.34 -12.40 4.43
C PRO A 74 -9.79 -12.28 5.86
N ALA A 75 -10.38 -13.09 6.76
CA ALA A 75 -10.03 -13.17 8.17
C ALA A 75 -8.58 -13.63 8.40
#